data_AF-A0A522RHC4-F1
#
_entry.id   AF-A0A522RHC4-F1
#
_cell.length_a   1.000
_cell.length_b   1.000
_cell.length_c   1.000
_cell.angle_alpha   90.00
_cell.angle_beta   90.00
_cell.angle_gamma   90.00
#
_symmetry.space_group_name_H-M   'P 1'
#
loop_
_entity.id
_entity.type
_entity.pdbx_description
1 polymer ?
#
loop_
_entity_poly.entity_id
_entity_poly.type
_entity_poly.pdbx_seq_one_letter_code
_entity_poly.pdbx_strand_id
1 'polypeptide(L)'
;NADIVWVGLGSPKQELWMARMRARLDASVLVGVGAAFDFHAGLKRQAPRIVQRSGFEWAFRLACEPRRLWRRYAMVVPSFLALTLLQRLGWRRFSIEQATAAETPAAHAIDG
;
A
#
# COMPACT_ATOMS: atom_id res chain seq x y z
N ASN A 1 0.05 -25.94 -13.27
CA ASN A 1 0.20 -24.47 -13.27
C ASN A 1 0.04 -23.97 -11.85
N ALA A 2 0.56 -22.79 -11.49
CA ALA A 2 0.37 -22.24 -10.14
C ALA A 2 -0.94 -21.44 -10.07
N ASP A 3 -1.82 -21.76 -9.12
CA ASP A 3 -3.11 -21.06 -8.96
C ASP A 3 -2.96 -19.71 -8.24
N ILE A 4 -1.94 -19.60 -7.38
CA ILE A 4 -1.69 -18.43 -6.54
C ILE A 4 -0.20 -18.06 -6.63
N VAL A 5 0.07 -16.78 -6.90
CA VAL A 5 1.42 -16.21 -6.93
C VAL A 5 1.57 -15.15 -5.84
N TRP A 6 2.47 -15.40 -4.90
CA TRP A 6 2.79 -14.49 -3.80
C TRP A 6 3.95 -13.56 -4.21
N VAL A 7 3.74 -12.26 -4.20
CA VAL A 7 4.71 -11.26 -4.66
C VAL A 7 5.27 -10.49 -3.46
N GLY A 8 6.53 -10.73 -3.11
CA GLY A 8 7.23 -10.08 -1.99
C GLY A 8 8.03 -8.84 -2.41
N LEU A 9 7.42 -7.92 -3.14
CA LEU A 9 8.09 -6.70 -3.62
C LEU A 9 7.64 -5.46 -2.85
N GLY A 10 8.49 -4.45 -2.71
CA GLY A 10 8.08 -3.17 -2.12
C GLY A 10 7.16 -2.38 -3.03
N SER A 11 6.14 -1.72 -2.47
CA SER A 11 5.30 -0.77 -3.21
C SER A 11 6.12 0.46 -3.66
N PRO A 12 5.95 0.97 -4.90
CA PRO A 12 4.95 0.60 -5.91
C PRO A 12 5.40 -0.50 -6.91
N LYS A 13 6.60 -1.07 -6.73
CA LYS A 13 7.18 -2.02 -7.70
C LYS A 13 6.37 -3.31 -7.79
N GLN A 14 5.73 -3.70 -6.69
CA GLN A 14 4.89 -4.88 -6.60
C GLN A 14 3.69 -4.79 -7.53
N GLU A 15 2.94 -3.69 -7.43
CA GLU A 15 1.73 -3.40 -8.20
C GLU A 15 2.07 -3.29 -9.69
N LEU A 16 3.16 -2.60 -10.02
CA LEU A 16 3.66 -2.49 -11.39
C LEU A 16 4.09 -3.84 -11.97
N TRP A 17 4.76 -4.69 -11.18
CA TRP A 17 5.17 -6.00 -11.63
C TRP A 17 3.96 -6.91 -11.86
N MET A 18 3.01 -6.93 -10.91
CA MET A 18 1.78 -7.71 -11.02
C MET A 18 0.96 -7.30 -12.25
N ALA A 19 0.81 -5.99 -12.49
CA ALA A 19 0.12 -5.48 -13.67
C ALA A 19 0.78 -5.94 -14.99
N ARG A 20 2.12 -5.90 -15.07
CA ARG A 20 2.85 -6.37 -16.26
C ARG A 20 2.77 -7.89 -16.46
N MET A 21 2.66 -8.64 -15.36
CA MET A 21 2.72 -10.09 -15.38
C MET A 21 1.34 -10.75 -15.49
N ARG A 22 0.26 -9.99 -15.27
CA ARG A 22 -1.12 -10.50 -15.32
C ARG A 22 -1.47 -11.20 -16.63
N ALA A 23 -1.03 -10.66 -17.76
CA ALA A 23 -1.28 -11.27 -19.08
C ALA A 23 -0.34 -12.44 -19.43
N ARG A 24 0.69 -12.68 -18.62
CA ARG A 24 1.74 -13.69 -18.85
C ARG A 24 1.67 -14.87 -17.89
N LEU A 25 0.83 -14.79 -16.86
CA LEU A 25 0.64 -15.84 -15.87
C LEU A 25 -0.80 -16.32 -15.93
N ASP A 26 -0.97 -17.64 -15.98
CA ASP A 26 -2.28 -18.30 -15.85
C ASP A 26 -2.76 -18.38 -14.40
N ALA A 27 -2.01 -17.79 -13.45
CA ALA A 27 -2.39 -17.77 -12.05
C ALA A 27 -3.72 -17.02 -11.85
N SER A 28 -4.65 -17.67 -11.15
CA SER A 28 -5.94 -17.09 -10.80
C SER A 28 -5.76 -15.82 -9.98
N VAL A 29 -4.85 -15.84 -8.99
CA VAL A 29 -4.64 -14.73 -8.05
C VAL A 29 -3.15 -14.37 -7.92
N LEU A 30 -2.87 -13.07 -7.94
CA LEU A 30 -1.57 -12.51 -7.55
C LEU A 30 -1.76 -11.75 -6.23
N VAL A 31 -1.02 -12.15 -5.19
CA VAL A 31 -1.11 -11.58 -3.83
C VAL A 31 0.17 -10.82 -3.51
N GLY A 32 0.06 -9.50 -3.43
CA GLY A 32 1.16 -8.66 -2.99
C GLY A 32 1.35 -8.69 -1.47
N VAL A 33 2.45 -9.24 -0.98
CA VAL A 33 2.72 -9.39 0.47
C VAL A 33 3.82 -8.48 1.00
N GLY A 34 4.47 -7.71 0.14
CA GLY A 34 5.52 -6.79 0.53
C GLY A 34 6.62 -7.50 1.33
N ALA A 35 6.91 -6.96 2.51
CA ALA A 35 7.99 -7.46 3.38
C ALA A 35 7.60 -8.66 4.26
N ALA A 36 6.45 -9.32 4.02
CA ALA A 36 6.00 -10.45 4.84
C ALA A 36 7.05 -11.58 4.93
N PHE A 37 7.69 -11.92 3.80
CA PHE A 37 8.77 -12.92 3.77
C PHE A 37 9.99 -12.45 4.55
N ASP A 38 10.37 -11.17 4.47
CA ASP A 38 11.49 -10.62 5.25
C ASP A 38 11.25 -10.75 6.76
N PHE A 39 10.00 -10.56 7.20
CA PHE A 39 9.63 -10.75 8.60
C PHE A 39 9.64 -12.23 9.00
N HIS A 40 9.12 -13.12 8.15
CA HIS A 40 9.09 -14.56 8.43
C HIS A 40 10.49 -15.18 8.44
N ALA A 41 11.38 -14.70 7.59
CA ALA A 41 12.78 -15.09 7.53
C ALA A 41 13.66 -14.44 8.63
N GLY A 42 13.08 -13.59 9.50
CA GLY A 42 13.81 -12.91 10.56
C GLY A 42 14.76 -11.80 10.09
N LEU A 43 14.71 -11.42 8.81
CA LEU A 43 15.55 -10.38 8.21
C LEU A 43 15.14 -8.98 8.64
N LYS A 44 13.87 -8.80 9.04
CA LYS A 44 13.35 -7.54 9.56
C LYS A 44 12.79 -7.67 10.95
N ARG A 45 13.11 -6.68 11.79
CA ARG A 45 12.57 -6.58 13.14
C ARG A 45 11.15 -6.02 13.11
N GLN A 46 10.20 -6.75 13.68
CA GLN A 46 8.88 -6.20 13.98
C GLN A 46 8.95 -5.30 15.21
N ALA A 47 8.11 -4.27 15.23
CA ALA A 47 7.95 -3.44 16.42
C ALA A 47 7.37 -4.29 17.57
N PRO A 48 7.69 -4.01 18.85
CA PRO A 48 7.01 -4.66 19.97
C PRO A 48 5.48 -4.47 19.89
N ARG A 49 4.70 -5.43 20.38
CA ARG A 49 3.22 -5.39 20.27
C ARG A 49 2.59 -4.13 20.87
N ILE A 50 3.17 -3.56 21.91
CA ILE A 50 2.71 -2.30 22.51
C ILE A 50 2.83 -1.14 21.52
N VAL A 51 3.94 -1.08 20.78
CA VAL A 51 4.22 -0.05 19.76
C VAL A 51 3.33 -0.24 18.53
N GLN A 52 3.05 -1.49 18.15
CA GLN A 52 2.09 -1.79 17.09
C GLN A 52 0.69 -1.31 17.48
N ARG A 53 0.22 -1.65 18.69
CA ARG A 53 -1.12 -1.28 19.18
C ARG A 53 -1.31 0.21 19.42
N SER A 54 -0.25 0.95 19.71
CA SER A 54 -0.31 2.40 19.87
C SER A 54 -0.28 3.18 18.56
N GLY A 55 -0.16 2.50 17.41
CA GLY A 55 -0.08 3.12 16.10
C GLY A 55 1.28 3.74 15.78
N PHE A 56 2.30 3.56 16.64
CA PHE A 56 3.66 4.10 16.45
C PHE A 56 4.60 3.16 15.71
N GLU A 57 4.08 2.11 15.07
CA GLU A 57 4.91 1.20 14.27
C GLU A 57 5.67 1.94 13.15
N TRP A 58 5.07 2.96 12.55
CA TRP A 58 5.74 3.77 11.54
C TRP A 58 7.00 4.45 12.09
N ALA A 59 6.96 4.97 13.33
CA ALA A 59 8.09 5.63 13.97
C ALA A 59 9.19 4.63 14.31
N PHE A 60 8.82 3.44 14.79
CA PHE A 60 9.76 2.34 15.00
C PHE A 60 10.47 1.94 13.68
N ARG A 61 9.70 1.76 12.59
CA ARG A 61 10.26 1.44 11.27
C ARG A 61 11.20 2.54 10.77
N LEU A 62 10.84 3.81 10.97
CA LEU A 62 11.71 4.94 10.63
C LEU A 62 13.02 4.92 11.42
N ALA A 63 12.97 4.61 12.72
CA ALA A 63 14.16 4.48 13.55
C ALA A 63 15.07 3.31 13.11
N CYS A 64 14.49 2.20 12.64
CA CYS A 64 15.25 1.05 12.14
C CYS A 64 15.83 1.28 10.73
N GLU A 65 15.12 1.99 9.85
CA GLU A 65 15.53 2.21 8.45
C GLU A 65 15.51 3.71 8.08
N PRO A 66 16.24 4.59 8.81
CA PRO A 66 16.12 6.03 8.65
C PRO A 66 16.48 6.47 7.24
N ARG A 67 17.59 5.97 6.68
CA ARG A 67 18.08 6.30 5.33
C ARG A 67 17.09 5.96 4.22
N ARG A 68 16.25 4.94 4.41
CA ARG A 68 15.28 4.47 3.41
C ARG A 68 13.94 5.16 3.54
N LEU A 69 13.46 5.39 4.77
CA LEU A 69 12.09 5.86 5.02
C LEU A 69 11.96 7.37 5.23
N TRP A 70 13.04 8.07 5.62
CA TRP A 70 12.96 9.49 6.00
C TRP A 70 12.35 10.38 4.92
N ARG A 71 12.81 10.26 3.66
CA ARG A 71 12.33 11.11 2.55
C ARG A 71 10.83 10.95 2.36
N ARG A 72 10.36 9.70 2.35
CA ARG A 72 8.95 9.39 2.16
C ARG A 72 8.14 9.92 3.33
N TYR A 73 8.59 9.73 4.57
CA TYR A 73 7.83 10.07 5.75
C TYR A 73 7.79 11.58 6.01
N ALA A 74 8.88 12.30 5.70
CA ALA A 74 8.93 13.75 5.77
C ALA A 74 7.90 14.42 4.84
N MET A 75 7.52 13.78 3.73
CA MET A 75 6.48 14.27 2.84
C MET A 75 5.10 13.74 3.23
N VAL A 76 4.96 12.42 3.39
CA VAL A 76 3.66 11.78 3.57
C VAL A 76 3.03 12.07 4.92
N VAL A 77 3.81 12.07 6.02
CA VAL A 77 3.26 12.24 7.37
C VAL A 77 2.67 13.65 7.55
N PRO A 78 3.38 14.75 7.22
CA PRO A 78 2.79 16.09 7.32
C PRO A 78 1.59 16.29 6.40
N SER A 79 1.65 15.80 5.16
CA SER A 79 0.51 15.90 4.23
C SER A 79 -0.72 15.17 4.78
N PHE A 80 -0.54 13.95 5.31
CA PHE A 80 -1.63 13.20 5.91
C PHE A 80 -2.24 13.91 7.13
N LEU A 81 -1.40 14.44 8.02
CA LEU A 81 -1.85 15.19 9.20
C LEU A 81 -2.60 16.46 8.79
N ALA A 82 -2.10 17.21 7.81
CA ALA A 82 -2.76 18.40 7.30
C ALA A 82 -4.12 18.07 6.68
N LEU A 83 -4.21 17.06 5.80
CA LEU A 83 -5.46 16.66 5.18
C LEU A 83 -6.48 16.15 6.22
N THR A 84 -6.02 15.39 7.21
CA THR A 84 -6.86 14.91 8.32
C THR A 84 -7.36 16.07 9.18
N LEU A 85 -6.52 17.06 9.46
CA LEU A 85 -6.89 18.26 10.21
C LEU A 85 -7.92 19.09 9.43
N LEU A 86 -7.68 19.35 8.15
CA LEU A 86 -8.62 20.05 7.27
C LEU A 86 -9.98 19.33 7.20
N GLN A 87 -9.96 17.99 7.16
CA GLN A 87 -11.17 17.20 7.20
C GLN A 87 -11.91 17.31 8.53
N ARG A 88 -11.17 17.26 9.66
CA ARG A 88 -11.75 17.37 11.00
C ARG A 88 -12.31 18.77 11.28
N LEU A 89 -11.71 19.81 10.70
CA LEU A 89 -12.19 21.19 10.74
C LEU A 89 -13.35 21.45 9.76
N GLY A 90 -13.74 20.45 8.95
CA GLY A 90 -14.82 20.55 7.97
C GLY A 90 -14.47 21.36 6.71
N TRP A 91 -13.22 21.79 6.57
CA TRP A 91 -12.74 22.59 5.43
C TRP A 91 -12.49 21.77 4.16
N ARG A 92 -12.32 20.45 4.30
CA ARG A 92 -12.31 19.51 3.18
C ARG A 92 -13.20 18.30 3.49
N ARG A 93 -14.01 17.90 2.51
CA ARG A 93 -14.68 16.60 2.50
C ARG A 93 -14.10 15.79 1.36
N PHE A 94 -13.59 14.60 1.66
CA PHE A 94 -13.19 13.64 0.64
C PHE A 94 -14.39 12.76 0.36
N SER A 95 -15.14 13.08 -0.70
CA SER A 95 -16.27 12.25 -1.15
C SER A 95 -15.72 11.00 -1.85
N ILE A 96 -16.06 9.83 -1.33
CA ILE A 96 -15.63 8.54 -1.91
C ILE A 96 -16.24 8.34 -3.31
N GLU A 97 -17.42 8.90 -3.58
CA GLU A 97 -18.11 8.83 -4.87
C GLU A 97 -17.28 9.37 -6.05
N GLN A 98 -16.43 10.38 -5.82
CA GLN A 98 -15.60 10.95 -6.90
C GLN A 98 -14.45 10.02 -7.32
N ALA A 99 -13.99 9.12 -6.43
CA ALA A 99 -12.95 8.15 -6.75
C ALA A 99 -13.48 7.04 -7.67
N THR A 100 -14.69 6.53 -7.39
CA THR A 100 -15.35 5.51 -8.23
C THR A 100 -15.70 6.04 -9.62
N ALA A 101 -16.11 7.31 -9.73
CA ALA A 101 -16.43 7.94 -11.01
C ALA A 101 -15.19 8.15 -11.90
N ALA A 102 -14.01 8.39 -11.32
CA ALA A 102 -12.76 8.59 -12.06
C ALA A 102 -12.12 7.28 -12.55
N GLU A 103 -12.46 6.14 -11.94
CA GLU A 103 -11.92 4.81 -12.25
C GLU A 103 -12.84 3.95 -13.13
N THR A 104 -13.94 4.50 -13.68
CA THR A 104 -14.75 3.79 -14.68
C THR A 104 -14.22 4.08 -16.08
N PRO A 105 -13.31 3.27 -16.68
CA PRO A 105 -13.22 3.23 -18.12
C PRO A 105 -14.54 2.66 -18.64
N ALA A 106 -15.11 3.32 -19.65
CA ALA A 106 -16.29 2.87 -20.37
C ALA A 106 -16.08 1.43 -20.88
N ALA A 107 -16.61 0.44 -20.16
CA ALA A 107 -16.57 -0.96 -20.58
C ALA A 107 -17.78 -1.69 -20.02
N HIS A 108 -18.96 -1.42 -20.58
CA HIS A 108 -20.02 -2.39 -20.83
C HIS A 108 -20.90 -1.88 -21.98
N ALA A 109 -20.30 -1.84 -23.17
CA ALA A 109 -21.03 -1.92 -24.44
C ALA A 109 -20.54 -3.19 -25.15
N ILE A 110 -20.97 -4.33 -24.63
CA ILE A 110 -21.01 -5.60 -25.35
C ILE A 110 -22.43 -6.13 -25.14
N ASP A 111 -23.33 -5.54 -25.92
CA ASP A 111 -24.61 -6.15 -26.30
C ASP A 111 -24.51 -6.31 -27.82
N GLY A 112 -24.58 -7.56 -28.29
CA GLY A 112 -24.33 -7.96 -29.69
C GLY A 112 -23.63 -9.30 -29.80
#